data_AF-A0A257ELJ1-F1
#
_entry.id   AF-A0A257ELJ1-F1
#
_cell.length_a   1.000
_cell.length_b   1.000
_cell.length_c   1.000
_cell.angle_alpha   90.00
_cell.angle_beta   90.00
_cell.angle_gamma   90.00
#
_symmetry.space_group_name_H-M   'P 1'
#
loop_
_entity.id
_entity.type
_entity.pdbx_description
1 polymer ?
#
loop_
_entity_poly.entity_id
_entity_poly.type
_entity_poly.pdbx_seq_one_letter_code
_entity_poly.pdbx_strand_id
1 'polypeptide(L)'
;MKPASIIAIYLLFWSLSLFLVLPFGVKTTRELGEEPLPGQADSAPHNPMLARKILWTTIVATILFALFYANYRQGWVHLDDIPGWEHSGPYRPAA
;
A
#
# COMPACT_ATOMS: atom_id res chain seq x y z
N MET A 1 14.65 14.07 -7.97
CA MET A 1 14.68 12.58 -7.91
C MET A 1 15.19 12.00 -9.22
N LYS A 2 15.96 10.91 -9.16
CA LYS A 2 16.33 10.12 -10.35
C LYS A 2 15.11 9.31 -10.84
N PRO A 3 14.94 9.07 -12.15
CA PRO A 3 13.80 8.33 -12.68
C PRO A 3 13.74 6.88 -12.14
N ALA A 4 14.89 6.23 -11.97
CA ALA A 4 14.96 4.91 -11.36
C ALA A 4 14.41 4.89 -9.91
N SER A 5 14.71 5.93 -9.13
CA SER A 5 14.19 6.05 -7.75
C SER A 5 12.68 6.28 -7.74
N ILE A 6 12.15 7.04 -8.70
CA ILE A 6 10.70 7.29 -8.84
C ILE A 6 9.97 5.95 -9.06
N ILE A 7 10.45 5.14 -10.00
CA ILE A 7 9.86 3.83 -10.31
C ILE A 7 9.99 2.89 -9.11
N ALA A 8 11.15 2.82 -8.47
CA ALA A 8 11.36 1.96 -7.31
C ALA A 8 10.42 2.30 -6.15
N ILE A 9 10.25 3.58 -5.83
CA ILE A 9 9.36 4.03 -4.76
C ILE A 9 7.89 3.76 -5.13
N TYR A 10 7.50 4.00 -6.38
CA TYR A 10 6.15 3.66 -6.84
C TYR A 10 5.86 2.15 -6.69
N LEU A 11 6.81 1.29 -7.06
CA LEU A 11 6.69 -0.16 -6.87
C LEU A 11 6.60 -0.56 -5.39
N LEU A 12 7.31 0.15 -4.50
CA LEU A 12 7.19 -0.06 -3.06
C LEU A 12 5.78 0.28 -2.56
N PHE A 13 5.24 1.45 -2.93
CA PHE A 13 3.84 1.81 -2.60
C PHE A 13 2.84 0.82 -3.19
N TRP A 14 3.07 0.36 -4.41
CA TRP A 14 2.22 -0.62 -5.07
C TRP A 14 2.22 -1.97 -4.35
N SER A 15 3.40 -2.47 -3.96
CA SER A 15 3.54 -3.70 -3.18
C SER A 15 2.85 -3.61 -1.81
N LEU A 16 3.09 -2.52 -1.07
CA LEU A 16 2.42 -2.26 0.21
C LEU A 16 0.89 -2.17 0.06
N SER A 17 0.42 -1.49 -0.99
CA SER A 17 -1.01 -1.37 -1.28
C SER A 17 -1.65 -2.72 -1.63
N LEU A 18 -0.91 -3.64 -2.24
CA LEU A 18 -1.40 -4.98 -2.55
C LEU A 18 -1.77 -5.72 -1.26
N PHE A 19 -0.90 -5.68 -0.25
CA PHE A 19 -1.19 -6.26 1.06
C PHE A 19 -2.32 -5.55 1.79
N LEU A 20 -2.40 -4.21 1.65
CA LEU A 20 -3.49 -3.42 2.22
C LEU A 20 -4.85 -3.80 1.61
N VAL A 21 -4.92 -4.04 0.29
CA VAL A 21 -6.17 -4.30 -0.44
C VAL A 21 -6.61 -5.77 -0.35
N LEU A 22 -5.67 -6.71 -0.21
CA LEU A 22 -5.95 -8.15 -0.17
C LEU A 22 -7.06 -8.60 0.81
N PRO A 23 -7.13 -8.12 2.07
CA PRO A 23 -8.12 -8.58 3.05
C PRO A 23 -9.56 -8.19 2.68
N PHE A 24 -9.75 -7.23 1.78
CA PHE A 24 -11.08 -6.77 1.42
C PHE A 24 -11.74 -7.68 0.37
N GLY A 25 -13.03 -7.96 0.59
CA GLY A 25 -13.87 -8.66 -0.39
C GLY A 25 -13.58 -10.15 -0.54
N VAL A 26 -13.01 -10.80 0.48
CA VAL A 26 -12.95 -12.26 0.56
C VAL A 26 -14.31 -12.75 1.07
N LYS A 27 -15.03 -13.51 0.25
CA LYS A 27 -16.24 -14.25 0.64
C LYS A 27 -16.06 -15.72 0.31
N THR A 28 -16.41 -16.59 1.23
CA THR A 28 -16.28 -18.05 1.04
C THR A 28 -17.54 -18.65 0.43
N THR A 29 -17.43 -19.79 -0.27
CA THR A 29 -18.56 -20.47 -0.92
C THR A 29 -19.69 -20.80 0.07
N ARG A 30 -19.35 -21.13 1.33
CA ARG A 30 -20.30 -21.40 2.41
C ARG A 30 -21.10 -20.16 2.83
N GLU A 31 -20.49 -18.98 2.80
CA GLU A 31 -21.19 -17.70 3.11
C GLU A 31 -22.17 -17.28 2.00
N LEU A 32 -22.02 -17.82 0.79
CA LEU A 32 -22.91 -17.57 -0.35
C LEU A 32 -24.08 -18.58 -0.43
N GLY A 33 -24.10 -19.61 0.42
CA GLY A 33 -25.15 -20.64 0.43
C GLY A 33 -25.06 -21.62 -0.74
N GLU A 34 -23.93 -21.66 -1.45
CA GLU A 34 -23.69 -22.55 -2.58
C GLU A 34 -22.94 -23.82 -2.16
N GLU A 35 -23.18 -24.95 -2.82
CA GLU A 35 -22.44 -26.18 -2.54
C GLU A 35 -20.98 -26.05 -3.02
N PRO A 36 -19.99 -26.35 -2.15
CA PRO A 36 -18.60 -26.40 -2.56
C PRO A 36 -18.39 -27.53 -3.58
N LEU A 37 -17.68 -27.24 -4.68
CA LEU A 37 -17.29 -28.29 -5.65
C LEU A 37 -16.43 -29.36 -4.95
N PRO A 38 -16.59 -30.65 -5.31
CA PRO A 38 -15.78 -31.72 -4.74
C PRO A 38 -14.28 -31.47 -5.00
N GLY A 39 -13.50 -31.33 -3.92
CA GLY A 39 -12.07 -31.00 -3.97
C GLY A 39 -11.71 -29.52 -3.70
N GLN A 40 -12.71 -28.64 -3.59
CA GLN A 40 -12.50 -27.24 -3.20
C GLN A 40 -12.25 -27.14 -1.69
N ALA A 41 -11.15 -26.51 -1.28
CA ALA A 41 -10.90 -26.25 0.14
C ALA A 41 -11.98 -25.31 0.70
N ASP A 42 -12.50 -25.61 1.89
CA ASP A 42 -13.55 -24.84 2.57
C ASP A 42 -13.25 -23.34 2.72
N SER A 43 -11.96 -23.01 2.77
CA SER A 43 -11.44 -21.64 2.95
C SER A 43 -11.15 -20.91 1.63
N ALA A 44 -11.28 -21.58 0.48
CA ALA A 44 -10.96 -20.98 -0.81
C ALA A 44 -12.04 -19.97 -1.22
N PRO A 45 -11.68 -18.74 -1.64
CA PRO A 45 -12.64 -17.76 -2.10
C PRO A 45 -13.37 -18.29 -3.34
N HIS A 46 -14.70 -18.16 -3.36
CA HIS A 46 -15.52 -18.63 -4.49
C HIS A 46 -15.19 -17.87 -5.79
N ASN A 47 -14.99 -16.54 -5.67
CA ASN A 47 -14.51 -15.70 -6.76
C ASN A 47 -13.42 -14.76 -6.22
N PRO A 48 -12.14 -14.97 -6.58
CA PRO A 48 -11.04 -14.16 -6.05
C PRO A 48 -11.02 -12.72 -6.57
N MET A 49 -11.85 -12.37 -7.57
CA MET A 49 -12.01 -11.02 -8.14
C MET A 49 -10.68 -10.27 -8.34
N LEU A 50 -9.67 -10.98 -8.86
CA LEU A 50 -8.28 -10.51 -8.92
C LEU A 50 -8.14 -9.18 -9.68
N ALA A 51 -8.85 -9.03 -10.81
CA ALA A 51 -8.83 -7.79 -11.60
C ALA A 51 -9.32 -6.58 -10.79
N ARG A 52 -10.36 -6.74 -9.97
CA ARG A 52 -10.87 -5.68 -9.10
C ARG A 52 -9.86 -5.32 -8.02
N LYS A 53 -9.17 -6.32 -7.45
CA LYS A 53 -8.12 -6.10 -6.45
C LYS A 53 -6.94 -5.32 -7.05
N ILE A 54 -6.46 -5.72 -8.23
CA ILE A 54 -5.36 -5.02 -8.93
C ILE A 54 -5.74 -3.57 -9.23
N LEU A 55 -6.98 -3.32 -9.66
CA LEU A 55 -7.47 -1.96 -9.92
C LEU A 55 -7.43 -1.11 -8.63
N TRP A 56 -8.00 -1.61 -7.54
CA TRP A 56 -7.99 -0.91 -6.25
C TRP A 56 -6.56 -0.69 -5.73
N THR A 57 -5.70 -1.70 -5.81
CA THR A 57 -4.27 -1.58 -5.47
C THR A 57 -3.61 -0.45 -6.24
N THR A 58 -3.88 -0.35 -7.54
CA THR A 58 -3.28 0.68 -8.41
C THR A 58 -3.80 2.07 -8.06
N ILE A 59 -5.09 2.21 -7.77
CA ILE A 59 -5.71 3.48 -7.33
C ILE A 59 -5.07 3.94 -6.01
N VAL A 60 -5.05 3.06 -5.00
CA VAL A 60 -4.49 3.38 -3.67
C VAL A 60 -3.01 3.71 -3.77
N ALA A 61 -2.22 2.89 -4.48
CA ALA A 61 -0.80 3.13 -4.67
C ALA A 61 -0.52 4.46 -5.38
N THR A 62 -1.29 4.78 -6.43
CA THR A 62 -1.16 6.04 -7.16
C THR A 62 -1.47 7.23 -6.27
N ILE A 63 -2.51 7.17 -5.45
CA ILE A 63 -2.87 8.25 -4.53
C ILE A 63 -1.75 8.48 -3.50
N LEU A 64 -1.28 7.42 -2.84
CA LEU A 64 -0.22 7.52 -1.83
C LEU A 64 1.09 8.04 -2.44
N PHE A 65 1.47 7.50 -3.60
CA PHE A 65 2.65 7.96 -4.31
C PHE A 65 2.52 9.42 -4.77
N ALA A 66 1.36 9.84 -5.27
CA ALA A 66 1.11 11.22 -5.70
C ALA A 66 1.22 12.20 -4.53
N LEU A 67 0.67 11.85 -3.36
CA LEU A 67 0.80 12.65 -2.13
C LEU A 67 2.26 12.74 -1.67
N PHE A 68 2.99 11.62 -1.68
CA PHE A 68 4.41 11.61 -1.36
C PHE A 68 5.22 12.47 -2.33
N TYR A 69 4.96 12.35 -3.64
CA TYR A 69 5.68 13.09 -4.66
C TYR A 69 5.36 14.60 -4.62
N ALA A 70 4.10 14.96 -4.34
CA ALA A 70 3.68 16.34 -4.10
C ALA A 70 4.44 16.92 -2.90
N ASN A 71 4.42 16.23 -1.76
CA ASN A 71 5.18 16.65 -0.58
C ASN A 71 6.68 16.79 -0.88
N TYR A 72 7.28 15.86 -1.62
CA TYR A 72 8.68 15.96 -2.03
C TYR A 72 8.98 17.21 -2.88
N ARG A 73 8.03 17.63 -3.72
CA ARG A 73 8.20 18.79 -4.61
C ARG A 73 7.92 20.12 -3.90
N GLN A 74 6.96 20.16 -2.99
CA GLN A 74 6.53 21.39 -2.32
C GLN A 74 7.16 21.59 -0.94
N GLY A 75 7.62 20.52 -0.29
CA GLY A 75 8.21 20.56 1.04
C GLY A 75 7.21 20.95 2.12
N TRP A 76 6.00 20.38 2.12
CA TRP A 76 5.01 20.71 3.16
C TRP A 76 5.35 20.13 4.53
N VAL A 77 5.93 18.93 4.55
CA VAL A 77 6.30 18.20 5.77
C VAL A 77 7.78 17.85 5.71
N HIS A 78 8.53 18.39 6.67
CA HIS A 78 9.95 18.13 6.88
C HIS A 78 10.18 17.31 8.15
N LEU A 79 11.37 16.72 8.24
CA LEU A 79 11.78 15.94 9.40
C LEU A 79 11.92 16.82 10.65
N ASP A 80 12.24 18.09 10.45
CA ASP A 80 12.41 19.09 11.51
C ASP A 80 11.07 19.53 12.12
N ASP A 81 9.95 19.27 11.42
CA ASP A 81 8.60 19.53 11.95
C ASP A 81 8.19 18.52 13.04
N ILE A 82 8.95 17.45 13.21
CA ILE A 82 8.66 16.38 14.18
C ILE A 82 9.20 16.77 15.57
N PRO A 83 8.33 16.93 16.59
CA PRO A 83 8.77 17.30 17.93
C PRO A 83 9.76 16.29 18.52
N GLY A 84 10.94 16.75 18.93
CA GLY A 84 11.98 15.93 19.55
C GLY A 84 12.97 15.28 18.58
N TRP A 85 12.78 15.39 17.27
CA TRP A 85 13.71 14.84 16.26
C TRP A 85 15.08 15.54 16.28
N GLU A 86 15.10 16.86 16.46
CA GLU A 86 16.32 17.68 16.55
C GLU A 86 17.25 17.26 17.70
N HIS A 87 16.69 16.76 18.80
CA HIS A 87 17.44 16.44 20.02
C HIS A 87 17.87 14.97 20.11
N SER A 88 17.32 14.10 19.27
CA SER A 88 17.54 12.64 19.32
C SER A 88 18.13 12.06 18.04
N GLY A 89 18.35 12.88 17.00
CA GLY A 89 18.96 12.47 15.74
C GLY A 89 20.49 12.27 15.82
N PRO A 90 21.07 11.40 14.97
CA PRO A 90 22.52 11.19 14.88
C PRO A 90 23.29 12.37 14.26
N TYR A 91 22.58 13.33 13.67
CA TYR A 91 23.13 14.56 13.08
C TYR A 91 22.92 15.74 14.01
N ARG A 92 23.54 15.68 15.20
CA ARG A 92 23.59 16.85 16.08
C ARG A 92 24.50 17.90 15.42
N PRO A 93 24.05 19.13 15.14
CA PRO A 93 24.98 20.18 14.76
C PRO A 93 25.98 20.35 15.92
N ALA A 94 27.25 20.05 15.66
CA ALA A 94 28.32 20.37 16.59
C ALA A 94 28.36 21.90 16.68
N ALA A 95 28.04 22.43 17.87
CA ALA A 95 28.16 23.85 18.17
C ALA A 95 29.58 24.35 17.95
#